data_AF-A0A819BVM6-F1
#
_entry.id   AF-A0A819BVM6-F1
#
_cell.length_a   1.000
_cell.length_b   1.000
_cell.length_c   1.000
_cell.angle_alpha   90.00
_cell.angle_beta   90.00
_cell.angle_gamma   90.00
#
_symmetry.space_group_name_H-M   'P 1'
#
loop_
_entity.id
_entity.type
_entity.pdbx_description
1 polymer ?
#
loop_
_entity_poly.entity_id
_entity_poly.type
_entity_poly.pdbx_seq_one_letter_code
_entity_poly.pdbx_strand_id
1 'polypeptide(L)' 'MDKQLPGLSDYSAEQLFFINYGQIWCSKMTDANALNRILTGVHSPGEF' A
#
# COMPACT_ATOMS: atom_id res chain seq x y z
N MET A 1 8.60 -24.05 12.68
CA MET A 1 8.13 -23.83 11.30
C MET A 1 7.22 -22.64 11.37
N ASP A 2 7.58 -21.52 10.75
CA ASP A 2 6.67 -20.39 10.65
C ASP A 2 5.40 -20.80 9.91
N LYS A 3 4.26 -20.38 10.44
CA LYS A 3 2.96 -20.70 9.85
C LYS A 3 2.77 -19.82 8.61
N GLN A 4 2.79 -20.44 7.43
CA GLN A 4 2.61 -19.74 6.16
C GLN A 4 1.13 -19.46 5.86
N LEU A 5 0.87 -18.37 5.12
CA LEU A 5 -0.46 -18.03 4.63
C LEU A 5 -0.83 -18.92 3.43
N PRO A 6 -2.02 -19.56 3.43
CA PRO A 6 -2.50 -20.31 2.27
C PRO A 6 -2.60 -19.41 1.04
N GLY A 7 -2.05 -19.84 -0.09
CA GLY A 7 -2.05 -19.07 -1.35
C GLY A 7 -0.98 -17.98 -1.45
N LEU A 8 -0.18 -17.77 -0.41
CA LEU A 8 0.96 -16.84 -0.37
C LEU A 8 2.19 -17.50 0.25
N SER A 9 2.32 -18.82 0.14
CA SER A 9 3.40 -19.62 0.73
C SER A 9 4.79 -19.30 0.18
N ASP A 10 4.86 -18.62 -0.97
CA ASP A 10 6.10 -18.23 -1.64
C ASP A 10 6.75 -16.98 -1.00
N TYR A 11 6.06 -16.34 -0.04
CA TYR A 11 6.55 -15.17 0.69
C TYR A 11 6.94 -15.50 2.13
N SER A 12 8.03 -14.89 2.61
CA SER A 12 8.40 -14.91 4.04
C SER A 12 7.48 -14.02 4.87
N ALA A 13 7.50 -14.18 6.19
CA ALA A 13 6.75 -13.32 7.11
C ALA A 13 7.17 -11.84 6.98
N GLU A 14 8.46 -11.56 6.79
CA GLU A 14 9.00 -10.22 6.56
C GLU A 14 8.52 -9.62 5.24
N GLN A 15 8.44 -10.42 4.18
CA GLN A 15 7.90 -9.96 2.90
C GLN A 15 6.40 -9.66 3.02
N LEU A 16 5.65 -10.51 3.72
CA LEU A 16 4.23 -10.30 3.98
C LEU A 16 3.97 -9.05 4.84
N PHE A 17 4.87 -8.70 5.75
CA PHE A 17 4.80 -7.44 6.50
C PHE A 17 4.80 -6.22 5.56
N PHE A 18 5.71 -6.18 4.58
CA PHE A 18 5.78 -5.07 3.62
C PHE A 18 4.64 -5.09 2.60
N ILE A 19 4.18 -6.27 2.18
CA ILE A 19 2.99 -6.40 1.34
C ILE A 19 1.77 -5.82 2.07
N ASN A 20 1.56 -6.19 3.34
CA ASN A 20 0.46 -5.66 4.16
C ASN A 20 0.60 -4.15 4.40
N TYR A 21 1.81 -3.64 4.63
CA TYR A 21 2.07 -2.21 4.71
C TYR A 21 1.62 -1.47 3.44
N GLY A 22 1.98 -1.97 2.25
CA GLY A 22 1.54 -1.38 0.98
C GLY A 22 0.03 -1.43 0.78
N GLN A 23 -0.64 -2.51 1.24
CA GLN A 23 -2.10 -2.65 1.14
C GLN A 23 -2.89 -1.57 1.86
N ILE A 24 -2.37 -1.02 2.97
CA ILE A 24 -3.01 0.08 3.72
C ILE A 24 -3.17 1.32 2.83
N TRP A 25 -2.26 1.53 1.88
CA TRP A 25 -2.18 2.73 1.06
C TRP A 25 -2.69 2.53 -0.37
N CYS A 26 -3.18 1.32 -0.71
CA CYS A 26 -3.81 1.05 -2.00
C CYS A 26 -5.00 1.99 -2.23
N SER A 27 -4.78 3.00 -3.07
CA SER A 27 -5.77 4.00 -3.42
C SER A 27 -5.59 4.45 -4.86
N LYS A 28 -6.65 5.03 -5.45
CA LYS A 28 -6.60 5.61 -6.79
C LYS A 28 -7.43 6.90 -6.79
N MET A 29 -6.93 7.92 -7.45
CA MET A 29 -7.56 9.24 -7.55
C MET A 29 -7.85 9.57 -9.01
N THR A 30 -8.84 10.42 -9.25
CA THR A 30 -9.00 11.08 -10.55
C THR A 30 -7.96 12.18 -10.68
N ASP A 31 -7.61 12.56 -11.91
CA ASP A 31 -6.60 13.62 -12.16
C ASP A 31 -6.97 14.94 -11.47
N ALA A 32 -8.26 15.31 -11.49
CA ALA A 32 -8.75 16.50 -10.81
C ALA A 32 -8.58 16.41 -9.28
N ASN A 33 -8.79 15.24 -8.68
CA ASN A 33 -8.58 15.05 -7.24
C ASN A 33 -7.09 15.00 -6.89
N ALA A 34 -6.25 14.37 -7.73
CA ALA A 34 -4.81 14.35 -7.56
C ALA A 34 -4.23 15.79 -7.58
N LEU A 35 -4.68 16.62 -8.52
CA LEU A 35 -4.30 18.05 -8.58
C LEU A 35 -4.77 18.82 -7.35
N ASN A 36 -5.99 18.57 -6.87
CA ASN A 36 -6.44 19.21 -5.64
C ASN A 36 -5.62 18.77 -4.42
N ARG A 37 -5.33 17.46 -4.30
CA ARG A 37 -4.56 16.86 -3.22
C ARG A 37 -3.12 17.33 -3.17
N ILE A 38 -2.44 17.51 -4.30
CA ILE A 38 -1.06 18.01 -4.30
C ILE A 38 -0.97 19.48 -3.86
N LEU A 39 -2.02 20.27 -4.11
CA LEU A 39 -2.05 21.69 -3.75
C LEU A 39 -2.52 21.94 -2.32
N THR A 40 -3.35 21.05 -1.76
CA THR A 40 -4.05 21.29 -0.48
C THR A 40 -3.75 20.25 0.59
N GLY A 41 -3.27 19.07 0.20
CA GLY A 41 -2.99 17.97 1.11
C GLY A 41 -1.70 18.18 1.88
N VAL A 42 -1.70 17.77 3.16
CA VAL A 42 -0.51 17.79 4.03
C VAL A 42 0.27 16.47 3.99
N HIS A 43 -0.24 15.48 3.25
CA HIS A 43 0.34 14.15 3.12
C HIS A 43 0.63 13.84 1.65
N SER A 44 1.69 13.08 1.41
CA SER A 44 1.94 12.46 0.12
C SER A 44 0.75 11.57 -0.30
N PRO A 45 0.46 11.47 -1.60
CA PRO A 45 -0.38 10.40 -2.13
C PRO A 45 0.16 9.03 -1.71
N GLY A 46 -0.71 8.04 -1.50
CA GLY A 46 -0.33 6.74 -0.90
C GLY A 46 0.68 5.90 -1.70
N GLU A 47 0.97 6.28 -2.94
CA GLU A 47 2.01 5.65 -3.76
C GLU A 47 3.44 6.16 -3.46
N PHE A 48 3.58 7.21 -2.63
CA PHE A 48 4.85 7.88 -2.29
C PHE A 48 5.07 7.99 -0.77
#